data_AF-A0AAD3NLY1-F1
#
_entry.id   AF-A0AAD3NLY1-F1
#
_cell.length_a   1.000
_cell.length_b   1.000
_cell.length_c   1.000
_cell.angle_alpha   90.00
_cell.angle_beta   90.00
_cell.angle_gamma   90.00
#
_symmetry.space_group_name_H-M   'P 1'
#
loop_
_entity.id
_entity.type
_entity.pdbx_description
1 polymer ?
#
loop_
_entity_poly.entity_id
_entity_poly.type
_entity_poly.pdbx_seq_one_letter_code
_entity_poly.pdbx_strand_id
1 'polypeptide(L)'
;MTGVCLHYHVVKEYIGQLMKNNYSCKNRKHDKAADKIRQQWDKLVDVFEDMKSTREWLNLAGDDLGDIIGQKNKKDIKNHLEPLVEHYPDFR
;
A
#
# COMPACT_ATOMS: atom_id res chain seq x y z
N MET A 1 1.53 -16.89 21.99
CA MET A 1 1.55 -16.80 20.52
C MET A 1 0.61 -15.69 20.11
N THR A 2 1.10 -14.51 19.80
CA THR A 2 0.27 -13.46 19.21
C THR A 2 -0.03 -13.89 17.78
N GLY A 3 -1.23 -14.42 17.55
CA GLY A 3 -1.69 -14.74 16.20
C GLY A 3 -1.67 -13.46 15.37
N VAL A 4 -0.86 -13.43 14.32
CA VAL A 4 -0.86 -12.32 13.37
C VAL A 4 -2.23 -12.32 12.70
N CYS A 5 -2.91 -11.17 12.69
CA CYS A 5 -4.19 -11.03 11.99
C CYS A 5 -3.98 -11.29 10.49
N LEU A 6 -4.80 -12.14 9.87
CA LEU A 6 -4.69 -12.50 8.46
C LEU A 6 -4.66 -11.26 7.54
N HIS A 7 -5.52 -10.27 7.81
CA HIS A 7 -5.56 -9.02 7.05
C HIS A 7 -4.19 -8.32 7.07
N TYR A 8 -3.62 -8.14 8.25
CA TYR A 8 -2.30 -7.53 8.39
C TYR A 8 -1.19 -8.37 7.74
N HIS A 9 -1.24 -9.70 7.85
CA HIS A 9 -0.25 -10.58 7.21
C HIS A 9 -0.27 -10.45 5.68
N VAL A 10 -1.46 -10.45 5.09
CA VAL A 10 -1.63 -10.34 3.63
C VAL A 10 -1.20 -8.96 3.14
N VAL A 11 -1.60 -7.89 3.81
CA VAL A 11 -1.17 -6.51 3.49
C VAL A 11 0.35 -6.39 3.54
N LYS A 12 0.98 -6.90 4.61
CA LYS A 12 2.43 -6.89 4.75
C LYS A 12 3.15 -7.63 3.64
N GLU A 13 2.67 -8.83 3.28
CA GLU A 13 3.28 -9.62 2.21
C GLU A 13 3.10 -8.96 0.84
N TYR A 14 1.93 -8.40 0.55
CA TYR A 14 1.68 -7.66 -0.69
C TYR A 14 2.64 -6.49 -0.87
N ILE A 15 2.78 -5.64 0.15
CA ILE A 15 3.71 -4.51 0.14
C ILE A 15 5.15 -5.01 0.04
N GLY A 16 5.50 -6.06 0.79
CA GLY A 16 6.81 -6.68 0.71
C GLY A 16 7.18 -7.14 -0.70
N GLN A 17 6.24 -7.73 -1.43
CA GLN A 17 6.44 -8.13 -2.83
C GLN A 17 6.55 -6.93 -3.77
N LEU A 18 5.76 -5.87 -3.54
CA LEU A 18 5.86 -4.63 -4.30
C LEU A 18 7.26 -4.00 -4.18
N MET A 19 7.82 -3.99 -2.97
CA MET A 19 9.14 -3.41 -2.67
C MET A 19 10.30 -4.27 -3.17
N LYS A 20 10.16 -5.60 -3.13
CA LYS A 20 11.19 -6.54 -3.63
C LYS A 20 11.30 -6.55 -5.15
N ASN A 21 10.18 -6.34 -5.83
CA ASN A 21 10.20 -6.22 -7.28
C ASN A 21 10.73 -4.83 -7.63
N ASN A 22 11.90 -4.75 -8.28
CA ASN A 22 12.49 -3.50 -8.78
C ASN A 22 11.59 -2.86 -9.87
N TYR A 23 10.46 -2.30 -9.46
CA TYR A 23 9.46 -1.74 -10.33
C TYR A 23 9.96 -0.36 -10.80
N SER A 24 10.44 -0.30 -12.04
CA SER A 24 10.83 0.96 -12.67
C SER A 24 9.66 1.54 -13.44
N CYS A 25 8.98 2.53 -12.85
CA CYS A 25 8.10 3.42 -13.59
C CYS A 25 8.94 4.35 -14.48
N LYS A 26 8.98 4.10 -15.79
CA LYS A 26 9.50 5.09 -16.76
C LYS A 26 8.33 5.94 -17.29
N ASN A 27 8.35 7.26 -17.08
CA ASN A 27 7.41 8.26 -17.61
C ASN A 27 5.92 8.02 -17.24
N ARG A 28 4.97 8.23 -18.18
CA ARG A 28 3.48 8.15 -18.04
C ARG A 28 2.91 6.82 -17.47
N LYS A 29 3.76 5.94 -16.96
CA LYS A 29 3.41 4.68 -16.31
C LYS A 29 3.17 4.81 -14.80
N HIS A 30 3.57 5.93 -14.17
CA HIS A 30 3.31 6.19 -12.75
C HIS A 30 1.82 6.22 -12.44
N ASP A 31 1.05 7.06 -13.14
CA ASP A 31 -0.40 7.22 -12.92
C ASP A 31 -1.13 5.87 -13.14
N LYS A 32 -0.81 5.16 -14.24
CA LYS A 32 -1.37 3.82 -14.50
C LYS A 32 -1.00 2.77 -13.45
N ALA A 33 0.21 2.86 -12.88
CA ALA A 33 0.65 1.95 -11.83
C ALA A 33 -0.07 2.26 -10.52
N ALA A 34 -0.22 3.54 -10.18
CA ALA A 34 -1.00 3.99 -9.04
C ALA A 34 -2.45 3.52 -9.13
N ASP A 35 -3.12 3.74 -10.26
CA ASP A 35 -4.49 3.29 -10.48
C ASP A 35 -4.63 1.77 -10.36
N LYS A 36 -3.65 1.03 -10.90
CA LYS A 36 -3.63 -0.43 -10.78
C LYS A 36 -3.50 -0.88 -9.33
N ILE A 37 -2.66 -0.22 -8.54
CA ILE A 37 -2.49 -0.53 -7.12
C ILE A 37 -3.77 -0.26 -6.34
N ARG A 38 -4.42 0.89 -6.56
CA ARG A 38 -5.72 1.20 -5.94
C ARG A 38 -6.77 0.15 -6.27
N GLN A 39 -6.94 -0.20 -7.55
CA GLN A 39 -7.88 -1.25 -7.98
C GLN A 39 -7.58 -2.64 -7.39
N GLN A 40 -6.30 -2.98 -7.21
CA GLN A 40 -5.92 -4.23 -6.56
C GLN A 40 -6.19 -4.19 -5.06
N TRP A 41 -6.02 -3.01 -4.44
CA TRP A 41 -6.29 -2.79 -3.03
C TRP A 41 -7.77 -2.83 -2.71
N ASP A 42 -8.62 -2.19 -3.52
CA ASP A 42 -10.09 -2.20 -3.35
C ASP A 42 -10.61 -3.65 -3.27
N LYS A 43 -10.09 -4.53 -4.13
CA LYS A 43 -10.44 -5.96 -4.10
C LYS A 43 -9.98 -6.68 -2.83
N LEU A 44 -8.85 -6.29 -2.26
CA LEU A 44 -8.39 -6.83 -0.98
C LEU A 44 -9.25 -6.32 0.16
N VAL A 45 -9.63 -5.04 0.13
CA VAL A 45 -10.55 -4.42 1.10
C VAL A 45 -11.90 -5.16 1.07
N ASP A 46 -12.50 -5.35 -0.10
CA ASP A 46 -13.77 -6.08 -0.26
C ASP A 46 -13.71 -7.47 0.41
N VAL A 47 -12.61 -8.22 0.18
CA VAL A 47 -12.42 -9.54 0.77
C VAL A 47 -12.35 -9.46 2.30
N PHE A 48 -11.63 -8.50 2.86
CA PHE A 48 -11.47 -8.39 4.31
C PHE A 48 -12.69 -7.79 5.01
N GLU A 49 -13.46 -6.95 4.32
CA GLU A 49 -14.77 -6.47 4.80
C GLU A 49 -15.78 -7.62 4.87
N ASP A 50 -15.87 -8.48 3.85
CA ASP A 50 -16.72 -9.68 3.87
C ASP A 50 -16.33 -10.64 5.01
N MET A 51 -15.02 -10.75 5.28
CA MET A 51 -14.49 -11.51 6.42
C MET A 51 -14.68 -10.82 7.78
N LYS A 52 -15.30 -9.62 7.83
CA LYS A 52 -15.53 -8.82 9.04
C LYS A 52 -14.24 -8.52 9.81
N SER A 53 -13.17 -8.21 9.09
CA SER A 53 -11.91 -7.78 9.69
C SER A 53 -12.09 -6.46 10.44
N THR A 54 -11.60 -6.38 11.67
CA THR A 54 -11.57 -5.14 12.48
C THR A 54 -10.38 -4.22 12.18
N ARG A 55 -9.58 -4.54 11.15
CA ARG A 55 -8.36 -3.81 10.75
C ARG A 55 -8.63 -2.78 9.63
N GLU A 56 -9.74 -2.06 9.70
CA GLU A 56 -10.17 -1.07 8.68
C GLU A 56 -9.13 0.04 8.44
N TRP A 57 -8.27 0.32 9.42
CA TRP A 57 -7.15 1.26 9.25
C TRP A 57 -6.17 0.85 8.12
N LEU A 58 -6.13 -0.44 7.73
CA LEU A 58 -5.34 -0.93 6.60
C LEU A 58 -5.98 -0.63 5.23
N ASN A 59 -7.25 -0.22 5.20
CA ASN A 59 -7.95 0.06 3.95
C ASN A 59 -7.32 1.25 3.21
N LEU A 60 -6.74 2.21 3.96
CA LEU A 60 -6.11 3.42 3.42
C LEU A 60 -4.75 3.16 2.74
N ALA A 61 -4.11 2.01 3.00
CA ALA A 61 -2.79 1.70 2.46
C ALA A 61 -2.75 1.71 0.92
N GLY A 62 -3.85 1.36 0.26
CA GLY A 62 -3.95 1.39 -1.21
C GLY A 62 -3.80 2.80 -1.77
N ASP A 63 -4.47 3.77 -1.15
CA ASP A 63 -4.40 5.17 -1.54
C ASP A 63 -3.03 5.77 -1.21
N ASP A 64 -2.51 5.51 -0.01
CA ASP A 64 -1.17 5.95 0.41
C ASP A 64 -0.09 5.47 -0.58
N LEU A 65 -0.14 4.19 -0.96
CA LEU A 65 0.78 3.60 -1.93
C LEU A 65 0.56 4.16 -3.34
N GLY A 66 -0.69 4.31 -3.76
CA GLY A 66 -1.05 4.89 -5.05
C GLY A 66 -0.50 6.31 -5.19
N ASP A 67 -0.63 7.12 -4.16
CA ASP A 67 -0.12 8.49 -4.14
C ASP A 67 1.40 8.54 -4.28
N ILE A 68 2.15 7.71 -3.53
CA ILE A 68 3.61 7.62 -3.64
C ILE A 68 4.04 7.16 -5.04
N ILE A 69 3.41 6.11 -5.57
CA ILE A 69 3.74 5.53 -6.89
C ILE A 69 3.44 6.52 -8.02
N GLY A 70 2.39 7.32 -7.86
CA GLY A 70 1.99 8.38 -8.78
C GLY A 70 2.96 9.55 -8.85
N GLN A 71 3.78 9.77 -7.80
CA GLN A 71 4.71 10.90 -7.77
C GLN A 71 5.83 10.78 -8.79
N LYS A 72 6.15 11.93 -9.40
CA LYS A 72 7.15 12.05 -10.50
C LYS A 72 8.44 12.72 -10.07
N ASN A 73 8.45 13.40 -8.92
CA ASN A 73 9.63 14.08 -8.40
C ASN A 73 9.94 13.62 -6.97
N LYS A 74 11.23 13.69 -6.60
CA LYS A 74 11.74 13.19 -5.32
C LYS A 74 11.25 13.98 -4.10
N LYS A 75 10.89 15.25 -4.27
CA LYS A 75 10.43 16.11 -3.16
C LYS A 75 9.04 15.66 -2.72
N ASP A 76 8.14 15.46 -3.67
CA ASP A 76 6.77 15.07 -3.38
C ASP A 76 6.72 13.64 -2.83
N ILE A 77 7.55 12.72 -3.36
CA ILE A 77 7.72 11.38 -2.76
C ILE A 77 8.03 11.47 -1.26
N LYS A 78 8.97 12.35 -0.86
CA LYS A 78 9.32 12.49 0.56
C LYS A 78 8.17 12.99 1.41
N ASN A 79 7.35 13.91 0.90
CA ASN A 79 6.18 14.43 1.62
C ASN A 79 5.13 13.34 1.88
N HIS A 80 5.03 12.33 1.01
CA HIS A 80 4.11 11.20 1.18
C HIS A 80 4.70 10.05 2.02
N LEU A 81 6.02 10.00 2.20
CA LEU A 81 6.66 8.98 3.04
C LEU A 81 6.46 9.21 4.55
N GLU A 82 6.35 10.46 4.98
CA GLU A 82 6.22 10.79 6.41
C GLU A 82 4.89 10.29 7.00
N PRO A 83 3.72 10.52 6.39
CA PRO A 83 2.45 9.90 6.83
C PRO A 83 2.50 8.37 6.83
N LEU A 84 3.19 7.77 5.85
CA LEU A 84 3.31 6.32 5.75
C LEU A 84 4.11 5.73 6.94
N VAL A 85 5.20 6.37 7.36
CA VAL A 85 5.97 5.90 8.53
C VAL A 85 5.17 6.07 9.83
N GLU A 86 4.32 7.10 9.92
CA GLU A 86 3.45 7.32 11.08
C GLU A 86 2.32 6.30 11.17
N HIS A 87 1.66 5.99 10.05
CA HIS A 87 0.54 5.04 10.00
C HIS A 87 0.98 3.57 10.10
N TYR A 88 2.21 3.24 9.69
CA TYR A 88 2.73 1.86 9.64
C TYR A 88 4.09 1.76 10.37
N PRO A 89 4.11 1.79 11.72
CA PRO A 89 5.34 1.86 12.52
C PRO A 89 6.22 0.60 12.43
N ASP A 90 5.73 -0.45 11.79
CA ASP A 90 6.45 -1.68 11.48
C ASP A 90 7.27 -1.62 10.19
N PHE A 91 7.14 -0.55 9.39
CA PHE A 91 8.11 -0.22 8.35
C PHE A 91 9.43 0.21 9.00
N ARG A 92 10.45 -0.64 8.85
CA ARG A 92 11.84 -0.39 9.25
C ARG A 92 12.78 -0.59 8.07
#